data_AF-A0A3B1CUJ8-F1
#
_entry.id   AF-A0A3B1CUJ8-F1
#
_cell.length_a   1.000
_cell.length_b   1.000
_cell.length_c   1.000
_cell.angle_alpha   90.00
_cell.angle_beta   90.00
_cell.angle_gamma   90.00
#
_symmetry.space_group_name_H-M   'P 1'
#
loop_
_entity.id
_entity.type
_entity.pdbx_description
1 polymer ?
#
loop_
_entity_poly.entity_id
_entity_poly.type
_entity_poly.pdbx_seq_one_letter_code
_entity_poly.pdbx_strand_id
1 'polypeptide(L)'
;MKEVETRESISRIHGMSQGLEEAISLLYNAFIYNRDTFIDEAEDIIRGVQETGKELTEKLIAASKSYDTARLFSPIPSHLERMAGNLEHIARSIRTKVRENILFSDKAISELGFLFQRTREILNTTSDLILARNTFIANYIKKSELEIERTANQFATLHEERLIEGLCLPKSSGLYIVILDSIKRIAWNAKEIAQKLTR
;
A
#
# COMPACT_ATOMS: atom_id res chain seq x y z
N MET A 1 5.18 0.61 -30.02
CA MET A 1 4.35 -0.21 -29.13
C MET A 1 3.05 -0.53 -29.84
N LYS A 2 2.68 -1.78 -30.11
CA LYS A 2 1.36 -2.10 -30.72
C LYS A 2 0.25 -2.00 -29.67
N GLU A 3 -1.01 -1.82 -30.07
CA GLU A 3 -2.16 -1.77 -29.13
C GLU A 3 -2.21 -3.00 -28.20
N VAL A 4 -1.78 -4.15 -28.69
CA VAL A 4 -1.61 -5.40 -27.93
C VAL A 4 -0.58 -5.27 -26.79
N GLU A 5 0.55 -4.61 -27.03
CA GLU A 5 1.60 -4.41 -26.01
C GLU A 5 1.17 -3.41 -24.93
N THR A 6 0.28 -2.47 -25.27
CA THR A 6 -0.34 -1.58 -24.28
C THR A 6 -1.29 -2.34 -23.35
N ARG A 7 -2.12 -3.23 -23.91
CA ARG A 7 -3.04 -4.08 -23.11
C ARG A 7 -2.28 -5.03 -22.20
N GLU A 8 -1.21 -5.63 -22.68
CA GLU A 8 -0.29 -6.44 -21.87
C GLU A 8 0.28 -5.63 -20.70
N SER A 9 0.74 -4.39 -20.95
CA SER A 9 1.30 -3.52 -19.91
C SER A 9 0.25 -3.18 -18.84
N ILE A 10 -1.00 -2.94 -19.23
CA ILE A 10 -2.12 -2.71 -18.29
C ILE A 10 -2.40 -3.96 -17.46
N SER A 11 -2.39 -5.15 -18.07
CA SER A 11 -2.57 -6.41 -17.35
C SER A 11 -1.47 -6.63 -16.31
N ARG A 12 -0.23 -6.25 -16.62
CA ARG A 12 0.88 -6.34 -15.66
C ARG A 12 0.76 -5.29 -14.54
N ILE A 13 0.31 -4.07 -14.84
CA ILE A 13 -0.02 -3.06 -13.82
C ILE A 13 -1.12 -3.57 -12.87
N HIS A 14 -2.15 -4.22 -13.41
CA HIS A 14 -3.18 -4.86 -12.60
C HIS A 14 -2.59 -5.94 -11.68
N GLY A 15 -1.75 -6.83 -12.22
CA GLY A 15 -1.05 -7.85 -11.44
C GLY A 15 -0.17 -7.28 -10.33
N MET A 16 0.51 -6.16 -10.58
CA MET A 16 1.26 -5.44 -9.53
C MET A 16 0.35 -5.00 -8.37
N SER A 17 -0.82 -4.42 -8.68
CA SER A 17 -1.79 -3.97 -7.67
C SER A 17 -2.35 -5.13 -6.85
N GLN A 18 -2.63 -6.28 -7.49
CA GLN A 18 -3.02 -7.51 -6.80
C GLN A 18 -1.91 -8.05 -5.90
N GLY A 19 -0.66 -8.05 -6.36
CA GLY A 19 0.48 -8.44 -5.53
C GLY A 19 0.62 -7.57 -4.27
N LEU A 20 0.38 -6.26 -4.37
CA LEU A 20 0.40 -5.39 -3.19
C LEU A 20 -0.72 -5.72 -2.18
N GLU A 21 -1.90 -6.11 -2.66
CA GLU A 21 -3.03 -6.55 -1.84
C GLU A 21 -2.73 -7.88 -1.11
N GLU A 22 -2.06 -8.81 -1.79
CA GLU A 22 -1.59 -10.05 -1.19
C GLU A 22 -0.49 -9.78 -0.16
N ALA A 23 0.49 -8.93 -0.49
CA ALA A 23 1.57 -8.57 0.41
C ALA A 23 1.07 -7.92 1.70
N ILE A 24 0.10 -6.99 1.65
CA ILE A 24 -0.46 -6.40 2.88
C ILE A 24 -1.19 -7.45 3.74
N SER A 25 -1.81 -8.46 3.12
CA SER A 25 -2.48 -9.57 3.83
C SER A 25 -1.48 -10.46 4.54
N LEU A 26 -0.37 -10.79 3.87
CA LEU A 26 0.74 -11.53 4.47
C LEU A 26 1.37 -10.74 5.63
N LEU A 27 1.60 -9.44 5.45
CA LEU A 27 2.12 -8.58 6.53
C LEU A 27 1.16 -8.52 7.72
N TYR A 28 -0.16 -8.47 7.50
CA TYR A 28 -1.12 -8.56 8.59
C TYR A 28 -1.03 -9.91 9.33
N ASN A 29 -0.92 -11.02 8.60
CA ASN A 29 -0.71 -12.34 9.21
C ASN A 29 0.60 -12.40 10.02
N ALA A 30 1.70 -11.84 9.48
CA ALA A 30 2.97 -11.73 10.20
C ALA A 30 2.82 -10.93 11.50
N PHE A 31 2.08 -9.81 11.45
CA PHE A 31 1.85 -8.94 12.59
C PHE A 31 1.08 -9.64 13.73
N ILE A 32 0.08 -10.46 13.38
CA ILE A 32 -0.76 -11.20 14.34
C ILE A 32 -0.07 -12.46 14.86
N TYR A 33 0.48 -13.29 13.97
CA TYR A 33 1.01 -14.61 14.32
C TYR A 33 2.50 -14.59 14.69
N ASN A 34 3.18 -13.46 14.54
CA ASN A 34 4.62 -13.28 14.78
C ASN A 34 5.49 -14.30 14.04
N ARG A 35 5.24 -14.50 12.74
CA ARG A 35 6.00 -15.43 11.90
C ARG A 35 6.74 -14.70 10.79
N ASP A 36 8.06 -14.92 10.74
CA ASP A 36 8.92 -14.33 9.71
C ASP A 36 8.60 -14.84 8.30
N THR A 37 8.10 -16.07 8.15
CA THR A 37 7.76 -16.66 6.83
C THR A 37 6.80 -15.80 6.02
N PHE A 38 5.77 -15.24 6.67
CA PHE A 38 4.83 -14.33 6.02
C PHE A 38 5.49 -13.02 5.60
N ILE A 39 6.51 -12.55 6.34
CA ILE A 39 7.26 -11.34 6.00
C ILE A 39 8.13 -11.61 4.77
N ASP A 40 8.80 -12.77 4.74
CA ASP A 40 9.68 -13.17 3.64
C ASP A 40 8.87 -13.32 2.33
N GLU A 41 7.70 -13.99 2.39
CA GLU A 41 6.78 -14.09 1.26
C GLU A 41 6.29 -12.71 0.77
N ALA A 42 5.94 -11.81 1.69
CA ALA A 42 5.53 -10.45 1.32
C ALA A 42 6.66 -9.66 0.65
N GLU A 43 7.90 -9.78 1.14
CA GLU A 43 9.06 -9.10 0.57
C GLU A 43 9.41 -9.57 -0.83
N ASP A 44 9.21 -10.85 -1.14
CA ASP A 44 9.40 -11.37 -2.50
C ASP A 44 8.37 -10.80 -3.47
N ILE A 45 7.10 -10.67 -3.05
CA ILE A 45 6.07 -10.00 -3.85
C ILE A 45 6.41 -8.51 -4.06
N ILE A 46 6.80 -7.80 -2.99
CA ILE A 46 7.19 -6.38 -3.04
C ILE A 46 8.33 -6.16 -4.04
N ARG A 47 9.35 -7.03 -4.01
CA ARG A 47 10.50 -6.98 -4.92
C ARG A 47 10.05 -7.17 -6.38
N GLY A 48 9.19 -8.16 -6.65
CA GLY A 48 8.64 -8.41 -7.98
C GLY A 48 7.83 -7.23 -8.52
N VAL A 49 7.07 -6.53 -7.66
CA VAL A 49 6.35 -5.29 -8.02
C VAL A 49 7.34 -4.18 -8.38
N GLN A 50 8.41 -4.00 -7.61
CA GLN A 50 9.42 -2.96 -7.88
C GLN A 50 10.14 -3.19 -9.22
N GLU A 51 10.58 -4.43 -9.48
CA GLU A 51 11.23 -4.81 -10.74
C GLU A 51 10.31 -4.59 -11.95
N THR A 52 9.06 -5.04 -11.84
CA THR A 52 8.04 -4.86 -12.88
C THR A 52 7.73 -3.38 -13.09
N GLY A 53 7.64 -2.60 -12.01
CA GLY A 53 7.31 -1.17 -12.05
C GLY A 53 8.34 -0.36 -12.82
N LYS A 54 9.64 -0.62 -12.57
CA LYS A 54 10.73 0.02 -13.29
C LYS A 54 10.68 -0.26 -14.79
N GLU A 55 10.51 -1.53 -15.17
CA GLU A 55 10.41 -1.95 -16.57
C GLU A 55 9.22 -1.28 -17.28
N LEU A 56 8.03 -1.30 -16.66
CA LEU A 56 6.82 -0.75 -17.26
C LEU A 56 6.84 0.78 -17.35
N THR A 57 7.45 1.46 -16.37
CA THR A 57 7.62 2.92 -16.41
C THR A 57 8.40 3.34 -17.64
N GLU A 58 9.56 2.72 -17.90
CA GLU A 58 10.40 3.01 -19.06
C GLU A 58 9.64 2.75 -20.38
N LYS A 59 8.98 1.59 -20.48
CA LYS A 59 8.20 1.18 -21.66
C LYS A 59 7.05 2.14 -21.96
N LEU A 60 6.27 2.52 -20.94
CA LEU A 60 5.10 3.40 -21.11
C LEU A 60 5.49 4.85 -21.41
N ILE A 61 6.57 5.35 -20.80
CA ILE A 61 7.10 6.69 -21.12
C ILE A 61 7.53 6.74 -22.58
N ALA A 62 8.27 5.75 -23.07
CA ALA A 62 8.70 5.70 -24.48
C ALA A 62 7.49 5.71 -25.44
N ALA A 63 6.43 4.98 -25.09
CA ALA A 63 5.21 4.89 -25.91
C ALA A 63 4.26 6.09 -25.76
N SER A 64 4.36 6.88 -24.68
CA SER A 64 3.45 8.01 -24.38
C SER A 64 3.45 9.12 -25.45
N LYS A 65 4.52 9.20 -26.24
CA LYS A 65 4.65 10.13 -27.37
C LYS A 65 3.69 9.80 -28.52
N SER A 66 3.33 8.53 -28.66
CA SER A 66 2.57 8.02 -29.81
C SER A 66 1.20 7.47 -29.45
N TYR A 67 0.95 7.12 -28.19
CA TYR A 67 -0.30 6.49 -27.75
C TYR A 67 -0.85 7.16 -26.49
N ASP A 68 -2.10 7.65 -26.58
CA ASP A 68 -2.78 8.32 -25.46
C ASP A 68 -3.00 7.37 -24.27
N THR A 69 -3.32 6.10 -24.53
CA THR A 69 -3.43 5.09 -23.49
C THR A 69 -2.10 4.89 -22.76
N ALA A 70 -0.97 4.89 -23.46
CA ALA A 70 0.34 4.79 -22.82
C ALA A 70 0.63 6.03 -21.94
N ARG A 71 0.27 7.23 -22.42
CA ARG A 71 0.39 8.49 -21.66
C ARG A 71 -0.52 8.53 -20.43
N LEU A 72 -1.68 7.91 -20.50
CA LEU A 72 -2.61 7.81 -19.38
C LEU A 72 -2.02 6.91 -18.27
N PHE A 73 -1.47 5.75 -18.64
CA PHE A 73 -0.98 4.75 -17.70
C PHE A 73 0.47 4.97 -17.25
N SER A 74 1.27 5.77 -17.96
CA SER A 74 2.70 5.93 -17.67
C SER A 74 3.06 6.33 -16.23
N PRO A 75 2.25 7.09 -15.46
CA PRO A 75 2.57 7.39 -14.07
C PRO A 75 2.25 6.25 -13.08
N ILE A 76 1.37 5.32 -13.46
CA ILE A 76 0.78 4.35 -12.54
C ILE A 76 1.81 3.38 -11.94
N PRO A 77 2.74 2.77 -12.72
CA PRO A 77 3.72 1.87 -12.14
C PRO A 77 4.54 2.54 -11.03
N SER A 78 4.94 3.81 -11.21
CA SER A 78 5.69 4.55 -10.19
C SER A 78 4.91 4.77 -8.89
N HIS A 79 3.58 4.90 -8.94
CA HIS A 79 2.75 4.96 -7.74
C HIS A 79 2.67 3.60 -7.04
N LEU A 80 2.57 2.50 -7.80
CA LEU A 80 2.59 1.14 -7.25
C LEU A 80 3.96 0.80 -6.65
N GLU A 81 5.07 1.24 -7.24
CA GLU A 81 6.42 1.10 -6.64
C GLU A 81 6.53 1.86 -5.32
N ARG A 82 5.95 3.07 -5.24
CA ARG A 82 5.90 3.83 -3.98
C ARG A 82 5.07 3.10 -2.93
N MET A 83 3.94 2.49 -3.30
CA MET A 83 3.19 1.63 -2.38
C MET A 83 4.02 0.43 -1.92
N ALA A 84 4.72 -0.23 -2.84
CA ALA A 84 5.62 -1.35 -2.54
C ALA A 84 6.69 -0.94 -1.51
N GLY A 85 7.33 0.22 -1.68
CA GLY A 85 8.29 0.75 -0.70
C GLY A 85 7.66 1.01 0.68
N ASN A 86 6.40 1.47 0.74
CA ASN A 86 5.68 1.62 2.02
C ASN A 86 5.34 0.28 2.66
N LEU A 87 5.01 -0.76 1.88
CA LEU A 87 4.88 -2.12 2.41
C LEU A 87 6.22 -2.65 2.94
N GLU A 88 7.34 -2.30 2.32
CA GLU A 88 8.68 -2.65 2.80
C GLU A 88 8.98 -1.98 4.17
N HIS A 89 8.56 -0.73 4.35
CA HIS A 89 8.64 -0.06 5.66
C HIS A 89 7.83 -0.82 6.72
N ILE A 90 6.61 -1.26 6.38
CA ILE A 90 5.76 -2.07 7.28
C ILE A 90 6.42 -3.42 7.58
N ALA A 91 6.93 -4.11 6.56
CA ALA A 91 7.62 -5.40 6.69
C ALA A 91 8.80 -5.31 7.66
N ARG A 92 9.66 -4.29 7.50
CA ARG A 92 10.76 -4.04 8.43
C ARG A 92 10.27 -3.76 9.85
N SER A 93 9.23 -2.95 10.03
CA SER A 93 8.68 -2.68 11.36
C SER A 93 8.12 -3.94 12.03
N ILE A 94 7.42 -4.80 11.29
CA ILE A 94 6.89 -6.06 11.82
C ILE A 94 8.05 -7.02 12.13
N ARG A 95 9.06 -7.10 11.28
CA ARG A 95 10.23 -7.95 11.53
C ARG A 95 10.98 -7.53 12.78
N THR A 96 11.17 -6.22 13.01
CA THR A 96 11.72 -5.72 14.27
C THR A 96 10.84 -6.10 15.45
N LYS A 97 9.51 -5.96 15.33
CA LYS A 97 8.56 -6.39 16.37
C LYS A 97 8.74 -7.87 16.73
N VAL A 98 8.82 -8.75 15.73
CA VAL A 98 8.96 -10.20 15.90
C VAL A 98 10.30 -10.55 16.53
N ARG A 99 11.42 -10.10 15.93
CA ARG A 99 12.77 -10.46 16.36
C ARG A 99 13.12 -9.93 17.76
N GLU A 100 12.61 -8.76 18.11
CA GLU A 100 12.87 -8.14 19.40
C GLU A 100 11.78 -8.43 20.46
N ASN A 101 10.79 -9.27 20.13
CA ASN A 101 9.66 -9.60 21.01
C ASN A 101 8.95 -8.34 21.55
N ILE A 102 8.76 -7.32 20.71
CA ILE A 102 8.10 -6.08 21.10
C ILE A 102 6.59 -6.31 21.16
N LEU A 103 6.01 -6.04 22.33
CA LEU A 103 4.58 -6.16 22.55
C LEU A 103 3.87 -4.87 22.12
N PHE A 104 2.70 -5.05 21.50
CA PHE A 104 1.73 -3.99 21.23
C PHE A 104 0.56 -4.19 22.18
N SER A 105 -0.04 -3.10 22.65
CA SER A 105 -1.27 -3.20 23.45
C SER A 105 -2.43 -3.72 22.60
N ASP A 106 -3.43 -4.33 23.23
CA ASP A 106 -4.64 -4.81 22.54
C ASP A 106 -5.31 -3.69 21.73
N LYS A 107 -5.26 -2.46 22.27
CA LYS A 107 -5.76 -1.28 21.57
C LYS A 107 -4.96 -0.99 20.30
N ALA A 108 -3.63 -1.00 20.37
CA ALA A 108 -2.77 -0.79 19.20
C ALA A 108 -2.95 -1.90 18.15
N ILE A 109 -3.13 -3.15 18.58
CA ILE A 109 -3.42 -4.29 17.69
C ILE A 109 -4.75 -4.09 16.96
N SER A 110 -5.80 -3.69 17.68
CA SER A 110 -7.13 -3.43 17.10
C SER A 110 -7.11 -2.24 16.12
N GLU A 111 -6.43 -1.15 16.47
CA GLU A 111 -6.27 0.04 15.64
C GLU A 111 -5.52 -0.29 14.33
N LEU A 112 -4.38 -0.97 14.43
CA LEU A 112 -3.63 -1.38 13.25
C LEU A 112 -4.41 -2.41 12.42
N GLY A 113 -5.10 -3.38 13.05
CA GLY A 113 -5.93 -4.34 12.35
C GLY A 113 -7.02 -3.69 11.49
N PHE A 114 -7.68 -2.66 12.02
CA PHE A 114 -8.62 -1.86 11.25
C PHE A 114 -7.95 -1.22 10.03
N LEU A 115 -6.80 -0.58 10.20
CA LEU A 115 -6.11 0.08 9.09
C LEU A 115 -5.50 -0.90 8.07
N PHE A 116 -5.03 -2.07 8.49
CA PHE A 116 -4.62 -3.15 7.58
C PHE A 116 -5.77 -3.58 6.68
N GLN A 117 -6.96 -3.79 7.26
CA GLN A 117 -8.17 -4.15 6.52
C GLN A 117 -8.55 -3.07 5.50
N ARG A 118 -8.58 -1.79 5.91
CA ARG A 118 -8.91 -0.66 5.02
C ARG A 118 -7.86 -0.47 3.93
N THR A 119 -6.58 -0.73 4.22
CA THR A 119 -5.48 -0.70 3.23
C THR A 119 -5.62 -1.84 2.21
N ARG A 120 -5.99 -3.04 2.65
CA ARG A 120 -6.28 -4.15 1.73
C ARG A 120 -7.44 -3.80 0.78
N GLU A 121 -8.52 -3.25 1.33
CA GLU A 121 -9.69 -2.84 0.55
C GLU A 121 -9.37 -1.76 -0.49
N ILE A 122 -8.58 -0.73 -0.13
CA ILE A 122 -8.20 0.31 -1.09
C ILE A 122 -7.28 -0.22 -2.19
N LEU A 123 -6.40 -1.18 -1.89
CA LEU A 123 -5.54 -1.85 -2.89
C LEU A 123 -6.37 -2.73 -3.83
N ASN A 124 -7.29 -3.54 -3.30
CA ASN A 124 -8.21 -4.32 -4.13
C ASN A 124 -9.04 -3.42 -5.06
N THR A 125 -9.59 -2.34 -4.51
CA THR A 125 -10.39 -1.39 -5.30
C THR A 125 -9.55 -0.65 -6.35
N THR A 126 -8.25 -0.43 -6.08
CA THR A 126 -7.32 0.14 -7.05
C THR A 126 -7.11 -0.80 -8.23
N SER A 127 -7.00 -2.11 -7.99
CA SER A 127 -6.95 -3.14 -9.02
C SER A 127 -8.19 -3.09 -9.93
N ASP A 128 -9.38 -3.02 -9.34
CA ASP A 128 -10.63 -2.88 -10.11
C ASP A 128 -10.64 -1.60 -10.95
N LEU A 129 -10.13 -0.48 -10.42
CA LEU A 129 -10.08 0.78 -11.15
C LEU A 129 -9.14 0.72 -12.36
N ILE A 130 -8.00 0.04 -12.25
CA ILE A 130 -7.02 -0.12 -13.33
C ILE A 130 -7.67 -0.73 -14.58
N LEU A 131 -8.61 -1.66 -14.39
CA LEU A 131 -9.34 -2.31 -15.49
C LEU A 131 -10.59 -1.53 -15.91
N ALA A 132 -11.44 -1.15 -14.95
CA ALA A 132 -12.76 -0.61 -15.24
C ALA A 132 -12.76 0.89 -15.57
N ARG A 133 -11.79 1.65 -15.03
CA ARG A 133 -11.67 3.12 -15.16
C ARG A 133 -12.97 3.87 -14.82
N ASN A 134 -13.73 3.35 -13.86
CA ASN A 134 -15.02 3.86 -13.45
C ASN A 134 -14.89 5.01 -12.41
N THR A 135 -15.59 6.13 -12.66
CA THR A 135 -15.62 7.30 -11.77
C THR A 135 -16.19 7.01 -10.37
N PHE A 136 -17.14 6.08 -10.24
CA PHE A 136 -17.67 5.65 -8.95
C PHE A 136 -16.59 4.97 -8.10
N ILE A 137 -15.80 4.07 -8.70
CA ILE A 137 -14.69 3.38 -8.05
C ILE A 137 -13.61 4.40 -7.63
N ALA A 138 -13.26 5.34 -8.52
CA ALA A 138 -12.30 6.39 -8.21
C ALA A 138 -12.77 7.31 -7.06
N ASN A 139 -14.06 7.64 -7.01
CA ASN A 139 -14.63 8.43 -5.92
C ASN A 139 -14.65 7.66 -4.59
N TYR A 140 -14.86 6.35 -4.62
CA TYR A 140 -14.73 5.50 -3.43
C TYR A 140 -13.28 5.49 -2.91
N ILE A 141 -12.28 5.34 -3.78
CA ILE A 141 -10.86 5.39 -3.40
C ILE A 141 -10.52 6.74 -2.77
N LYS A 142 -10.94 7.87 -3.38
CA LYS A 142 -10.72 9.22 -2.83
C LYS A 142 -11.32 9.38 -1.43
N LYS A 143 -12.54 8.88 -1.20
CA LYS A 143 -13.19 8.94 0.12
C LYS A 143 -12.48 8.03 1.14
N SER A 144 -12.06 6.84 0.71
CA SER A 144 -11.37 5.88 1.57
C SER A 144 -9.99 6.38 1.99
N GLU A 145 -9.27 7.08 1.10
CA GLU A 145 -7.99 7.71 1.46
C GLU A 145 -8.15 8.77 2.55
N LEU A 146 -9.14 9.67 2.42
CA LEU A 146 -9.43 10.67 3.45
C LEU A 146 -9.82 10.04 4.79
N GLU A 147 -10.57 8.94 4.76
CA GLU A 147 -10.95 8.20 5.97
C GLU A 147 -9.73 7.54 6.63
N ILE A 148 -8.90 6.84 5.85
CA ILE A 148 -7.64 6.23 6.32
C ILE A 148 -6.71 7.28 6.92
N GLU A 149 -6.52 8.42 6.25
CA GLU A 149 -5.66 9.50 6.73
C GLU A 149 -6.15 10.06 8.06
N ARG A 150 -7.44 10.37 8.16
CA ARG A 150 -8.05 10.89 9.40
C ARG A 150 -7.94 9.89 10.54
N THR A 151 -8.27 8.61 10.28
CA THR A 151 -8.21 7.56 11.29
C THR A 151 -6.77 7.32 11.76
N ALA A 152 -5.80 7.26 10.85
CA ALA A 152 -4.39 7.10 11.22
C ALA A 152 -3.86 8.28 12.04
N ASN A 153 -4.24 9.52 11.70
CA ASN A 153 -3.86 10.69 12.50
C ASN A 153 -4.51 10.67 13.90
N GLN A 154 -5.78 10.28 14.00
CA GLN A 154 -6.45 10.13 15.29
C GLN A 154 -5.76 9.05 16.15
N PHE A 155 -5.42 7.91 15.56
CA PHE A 155 -4.71 6.83 16.25
C PHE A 155 -3.32 7.24 16.72
N ALA A 156 -2.60 8.07 15.95
CA ALA A 156 -1.32 8.63 16.39
C ALA A 156 -1.49 9.52 17.63
N THR A 157 -2.48 10.42 17.65
CA THR A 157 -2.78 11.27 18.83
C THR A 157 -3.15 10.44 20.06
N LEU A 158 -4.06 9.47 19.91
CA LEU A 158 -4.44 8.59 21.01
C LEU A 158 -3.28 7.72 21.50
N HIS A 159 -2.35 7.35 20.61
CA HIS A 159 -1.15 6.61 20.99
C HIS A 159 -0.18 7.48 21.80
N GLU A 160 -0.04 8.75 21.46
CA GLU A 160 0.76 9.72 22.21
C GLU A 160 0.22 9.91 23.64
N GLU A 161 -1.09 10.08 23.81
CA GLU A 161 -1.73 10.16 25.13
C GLU A 161 -1.41 8.93 25.99
N ARG A 162 -1.53 7.73 25.40
CA ARG A 162 -1.20 6.47 26.09
C ARG A 162 0.28 6.31 26.43
N LEU A 163 1.19 6.96 25.68
CA LEU A 163 2.61 7.00 26.04
C LEU A 163 2.85 7.90 27.25
N ILE A 164 2.18 9.05 27.31
CA ILE A 164 2.24 9.98 28.45
C ILE A 164 1.72 9.31 29.73
N GLU A 165 0.64 8.54 29.61
CA GLU A 165 0.02 7.81 30.73
C GLU A 165 0.76 6.51 31.11
N GLY A 166 1.80 6.12 30.37
CA GLY A 166 2.56 4.88 30.63
C GLY A 166 1.82 3.58 30.25
N LEU A 167 0.74 3.67 29.47
CA LEU A 167 -0.05 2.54 28.98
C LEU A 167 0.57 1.88 27.75
N CYS A 168 1.41 2.62 27.00
CA CYS A 168 2.18 2.12 25.87
C CYS A 168 3.69 2.17 26.16
N LEU A 169 4.44 1.20 25.61
CA LEU A 169 5.89 1.19 25.73
C LEU A 169 6.55 2.09 24.68
N PRO A 170 7.48 2.99 25.07
CA PRO A 170 8.23 3.82 24.11
C PRO A 170 8.91 3.00 23.02
N LYS A 171 9.37 1.79 23.35
CA LYS A 171 10.01 0.86 22.40
C LYS A 171 9.09 0.44 21.23
N SER A 172 7.77 0.39 21.44
CA SER A 172 6.79 0.05 20.40
C SER A 172 6.34 1.25 19.55
N SER A 173 6.52 2.47 20.07
CA SER A 173 5.97 3.69 19.47
C SER A 173 6.52 3.96 18.07
N GLY A 174 7.85 3.90 17.90
CA GLY A 174 8.46 4.15 16.61
C GLY A 174 7.95 3.21 15.51
N LEU A 175 7.77 1.92 15.84
CA LEU A 175 7.23 0.93 14.90
C LEU A 175 5.77 1.23 14.55
N TYR A 176 4.96 1.57 15.56
CA TYR A 176 3.55 1.92 15.38
C TYR A 176 3.38 3.12 14.44
N ILE A 177 4.13 4.19 14.67
CA ILE A 177 4.06 5.42 13.85
C ILE A 177 4.53 5.18 12.41
N VAL A 178 5.58 4.37 12.20
CA VAL A 178 6.04 4.00 10.85
C VAL A 178 4.96 3.25 10.08
N ILE A 179 4.26 2.31 10.74
CA ILE A 179 3.16 1.57 10.11
C ILE A 179 2.01 2.53 9.73
N LEU A 180 1.61 3.43 10.63
CA LEU A 180 0.57 4.43 10.34
C LEU A 180 0.94 5.32 9.15
N ASP A 181 2.16 5.87 9.12
CA ASP A 181 2.60 6.74 8.02
C ASP A 181 2.66 6.00 6.68
N SER A 182 3.14 4.76 6.71
CA SER A 182 3.21 3.90 5.52
C SER A 182 1.81 3.62 4.95
N ILE A 183 0.84 3.33 5.81
CA ILE A 183 -0.57 3.14 5.42
C ILE A 183 -1.15 4.39 4.76
N LYS A 184 -0.92 5.58 5.36
CA LYS A 184 -1.36 6.86 4.76
C LYS A 184 -0.77 7.07 3.38
N ARG A 185 0.54 6.79 3.21
CA ARG A 185 1.22 6.94 1.91
C ARG A 185 0.73 5.94 0.87
N ILE A 186 0.38 4.71 1.25
CA ILE A 186 -0.25 3.74 0.34
C ILE A 186 -1.59 4.29 -0.15
N ALA A 187 -2.45 4.70 0.78
CA ALA A 187 -3.76 5.25 0.45
C ALA A 187 -3.65 6.50 -0.45
N TRP A 188 -2.71 7.40 -0.15
CA TRP A 188 -2.44 8.59 -0.96
C TRP A 188 -2.05 8.23 -2.40
N ASN A 189 -1.17 7.27 -2.61
CA ASN A 189 -0.80 6.83 -3.97
C ASN A 189 -2.00 6.20 -4.70
N ALA A 190 -2.90 5.52 -3.99
CA ALA A 190 -4.12 4.94 -4.59
C ALA A 190 -5.05 6.05 -5.08
N LYS A 191 -5.20 7.12 -4.29
CA LYS A 191 -5.91 8.33 -4.70
C LYS A 191 -5.28 8.98 -5.94
N GLU A 192 -3.96 9.07 -6.03
CA GLU A 192 -3.29 9.67 -7.20
C GLU A 192 -3.53 8.84 -8.47
N ILE A 193 -3.46 7.50 -8.38
CA ILE A 193 -3.87 6.61 -9.48
C ILE A 193 -5.33 6.88 -9.87
N ALA A 194 -6.21 6.99 -8.87
CA ALA A 194 -7.62 7.23 -9.11
C ALA A 194 -7.90 8.57 -9.79
N GLN A 195 -7.19 9.63 -9.40
CA GLN A 195 -7.26 10.91 -10.08
C GLN A 195 -6.75 10.82 -11.52
N LYS A 196 -5.65 10.09 -11.75
CA LYS A 196 -5.06 9.99 -13.09
C LYS A 196 -5.96 9.25 -14.07
N LEU A 197 -6.60 8.15 -13.65
CA LEU A 197 -7.42 7.31 -14.52
C LEU A 197 -8.80 7.88 -14.86
N THR A 198 -9.26 8.88 -14.12
CA THR A 198 -10.58 9.51 -14.30
C THR A 198 -10.51 11.02 -14.56
N ARG A 199 -9.33 11.53 -14.93
CA ARG A 199 -9.17 12.90 -15.46
C ARG A 199 -9.38 12.92 -16.97
#